data_AF-A0A6L6B7H7-F1
#
_entry.id   AF-A0A6L6B7H7-F1
#
_cell.length_a   1.000
_cell.length_b   1.000
_cell.length_c   1.000
_cell.angle_alpha   90.00
_cell.angle_beta   90.00
_cell.angle_gamma   90.00
#
_symmetry.space_group_name_H-M   'P 1'
#
loop_
_entity.id
_entity.type
_entity.pdbx_description
1 polymer ?
#
loop_
_entity_poly.entity_id
_entity_poly.type
_entity_poly.pdbx_seq_one_letter_code
_entity_poly.pdbx_strand_id
1 'polypeptide(L)'
;PAKDIEITAQWPRDPLGDRRADFDRTIALVESAAPLNLEGSADAALGDFADDARAIIAEFNEYKAGVHSVALPPRLSTSTLIALHENPAELARTIRRPMPRAMDEYSHRGTEFHLWIEKHFNAKTLFDDEDFDLLTPFEEDQKLEDLKKKWLDSRWAQLQPHAVEVPFETVIAGILVRGRIDAVYKTDTGYEVVDWKTGSKVLGESSAVQLAVYRLAWAKLQGISVDQVTAAFHYVPTNTTDRRANLLTEGQLIDLLSVK
;
A
#
# COMPACT_ATOMS: atom_id res chain seq x y z
N PRO A 1 -43.01 1.49 36.95
CA PRO A 1 -42.25 1.28 35.69
C PRO A 1 -42.43 -0.17 35.22
N ALA A 2 -43.11 -0.37 34.09
CA ALA A 2 -43.48 -1.70 33.58
C ALA A 2 -42.21 -2.55 33.34
N LYS A 3 -42.11 -3.68 34.06
CA LYS A 3 -40.97 -4.62 34.01
C LYS A 3 -41.12 -5.73 32.96
N ASP A 4 -42.21 -5.72 32.18
CA ASP A 4 -42.61 -6.82 31.30
C ASP A 4 -42.65 -6.43 29.80
N ILE A 5 -41.91 -5.40 29.37
CA ILE A 5 -41.78 -5.05 27.96
C ILE A 5 -40.32 -5.25 27.54
N GLU A 6 -40.00 -6.45 27.03
CA GLU A 6 -38.75 -6.68 26.31
C GLU A 6 -38.82 -5.97 24.95
N ILE A 7 -38.09 -4.85 24.83
CA ILE A 7 -37.88 -4.20 23.53
C ILE A 7 -36.76 -4.98 22.83
N THR A 8 -37.15 -5.85 21.89
CA THR A 8 -36.20 -6.54 21.02
C THR A 8 -35.99 -5.73 19.74
N ALA A 9 -34.75 -5.68 19.25
CA ALA A 9 -34.38 -5.08 17.98
C ALA A 9 -33.35 -5.96 17.27
N GLN A 10 -33.45 -6.05 15.95
CA GLN A 10 -32.54 -6.83 15.12
C GLN A 10 -31.35 -5.95 14.69
N TRP A 11 -30.12 -6.43 14.94
CA TRP A 11 -28.87 -5.78 14.55
C TRP A 11 -28.06 -6.67 13.59
N PRO A 12 -27.46 -6.13 12.50
CA PRO A 12 -27.52 -4.74 12.06
C PRO A 12 -28.94 -4.34 11.68
N ARG A 13 -29.31 -3.10 12.00
CA ARG A 13 -30.63 -2.59 11.65
C ARG A 13 -30.72 -2.53 10.13
N ASP A 14 -31.75 -3.13 9.56
CA ASP A 14 -32.05 -2.96 8.15
C ASP A 14 -32.53 -1.51 7.92
N PRO A 15 -31.76 -0.65 7.24
CA PRO A 15 -32.17 0.73 6.99
C PRO A 15 -33.34 0.84 6.00
N LEU A 16 -33.60 -0.22 5.22
CA LEU A 16 -34.69 -0.27 4.24
C LEU A 16 -35.98 -0.83 4.84
N GLY A 17 -35.88 -1.77 5.78
CA GLY A 17 -37.02 -2.38 6.48
C GLY A 17 -38.08 -2.88 5.49
N ASP A 18 -39.31 -2.40 5.65
CA ASP A 18 -40.44 -2.77 4.78
C ASP A 18 -40.22 -2.44 3.29
N ARG A 19 -39.31 -1.50 2.97
CA ARG A 19 -38.98 -1.12 1.58
C ARG A 19 -37.99 -2.07 0.92
N ARG A 20 -37.39 -3.00 1.67
CA ARG A 20 -36.37 -3.92 1.14
C ARG A 20 -36.88 -4.73 -0.04
N ALA A 21 -38.07 -5.30 0.07
CA ALA A 21 -38.64 -6.12 -1.00
C ALA A 21 -38.87 -5.34 -2.31
N ASP A 22 -39.25 -4.07 -2.22
CA ASP A 22 -39.43 -3.20 -3.40
C ASP A 22 -38.09 -2.70 -3.94
N PHE A 23 -37.12 -2.41 -3.06
CA PHE A 23 -35.76 -2.04 -3.43
C PHE A 23 -35.06 -3.18 -4.17
N ASP A 24 -35.05 -4.39 -3.60
CA ASP A 24 -34.42 -5.57 -4.19
C ASP A 24 -35.05 -5.92 -5.54
N ARG A 25 -36.39 -5.76 -5.67
CA ARG A 25 -37.08 -5.91 -6.97
C ARG A 25 -36.62 -4.89 -8.00
N THR A 26 -36.41 -3.65 -7.59
CA THR A 26 -35.93 -2.57 -8.47
C THR A 26 -34.48 -2.80 -8.88
N ILE A 27 -33.62 -3.21 -7.95
CA ILE A 27 -32.22 -3.58 -8.24
C ILE A 27 -32.16 -4.75 -9.22
N ALA A 28 -32.97 -5.79 -9.02
CA ALA A 28 -33.03 -6.92 -9.96
C ALA A 28 -33.44 -6.49 -11.39
N LEU A 29 -34.31 -5.48 -11.52
CA LEU A 29 -34.65 -4.90 -12.83
C LEU A 29 -33.47 -4.14 -13.45
N VAL A 30 -32.68 -3.41 -12.64
CA VAL A 30 -31.48 -2.71 -13.11
C VAL A 30 -30.39 -3.70 -13.52
N GLU A 31 -30.14 -4.73 -12.70
CA GLU A 31 -29.13 -5.76 -12.97
C GLU A 31 -29.46 -6.62 -14.19
N SER A 32 -30.76 -6.83 -14.47
CA SER A 32 -31.21 -7.57 -15.65
C SER A 32 -31.32 -6.70 -16.92
N ALA A 33 -31.17 -5.37 -16.81
CA ALA A 33 -31.19 -4.48 -17.95
C ALA A 33 -29.88 -4.59 -18.75
N ALA A 34 -29.98 -4.53 -20.08
CA ALA A 34 -28.81 -4.50 -20.94
C ALA A 34 -28.06 -3.16 -20.78
N PRO A 35 -26.72 -3.17 -20.62
CA PRO A 35 -25.95 -1.94 -20.50
C PRO A 35 -26.05 -1.12 -21.79
N LEU A 36 -26.31 0.18 -21.63
CA LEU A 36 -26.36 1.11 -22.74
C LEU A 36 -24.94 1.53 -23.14
N ASN A 37 -24.61 1.46 -24.44
CA ASN A 37 -23.36 2.00 -24.95
C ASN A 37 -23.46 3.53 -25.11
N LEU A 38 -22.80 4.26 -24.21
CA LEU A 38 -22.79 5.73 -24.19
C LEU A 38 -21.93 6.37 -25.31
N GLU A 39 -21.11 5.58 -26.02
CA GLU A 39 -20.30 6.07 -27.16
C GLU A 39 -21.10 6.06 -28.47
N GLY A 40 -22.23 5.37 -28.51
CA GLY A 40 -23.10 5.26 -29.69
C GLY A 40 -24.34 6.16 -29.65
N SER A 41 -25.15 6.08 -30.70
CA SER A 41 -26.50 6.65 -30.71
C SER A 41 -27.39 5.82 -29.79
N ALA A 42 -27.92 6.44 -28.74
CA ALA A 42 -28.98 5.85 -27.93
C ALA A 42 -30.30 5.89 -28.71
N ASP A 43 -31.24 5.02 -28.33
CA ASP A 43 -32.62 5.09 -28.83
C ASP A 43 -33.26 6.41 -28.41
N ALA A 44 -34.18 6.95 -29.22
CA ALA A 44 -34.75 8.28 -29.03
C ALA A 44 -35.44 8.44 -27.66
N ALA A 45 -35.97 7.35 -27.08
CA ALA A 45 -36.59 7.35 -25.76
C ALA A 45 -35.58 7.43 -24.58
N LEU A 46 -34.32 7.09 -24.81
CA LEU A 46 -33.24 7.08 -23.82
C LEU A 46 -32.15 8.12 -24.12
N GLY A 47 -32.31 8.90 -25.20
CA GLY A 47 -31.35 9.91 -25.65
C GLY A 47 -31.04 10.94 -24.58
N ASP A 48 -32.07 11.53 -24.00
CA ASP A 48 -31.94 12.55 -22.95
C ASP A 48 -31.14 12.02 -21.73
N PHE A 49 -31.45 10.80 -21.28
CA PHE A 49 -30.71 10.18 -20.16
C PHE A 49 -29.26 9.82 -20.53
N ALA A 50 -29.00 9.44 -21.79
CA ALA A 50 -27.65 9.17 -22.26
C ALA A 50 -26.82 10.47 -22.35
N ASP A 51 -27.44 11.58 -22.76
CA ASP A 51 -26.82 12.90 -22.79
C ASP A 51 -26.52 13.41 -21.38
N ASP A 52 -27.46 13.29 -20.44
CA ASP A 52 -27.24 13.62 -19.03
C ASP A 52 -26.10 12.79 -18.43
N ALA A 53 -26.08 11.48 -18.69
CA ALA A 53 -25.01 10.59 -18.22
C ALA A 53 -23.65 11.00 -18.80
N ARG A 54 -23.57 11.33 -20.10
CA ARG A 54 -22.35 11.84 -20.73
C ARG A 54 -21.90 13.16 -20.12
N ALA A 55 -22.82 14.09 -19.87
CA ALA A 55 -22.53 15.38 -19.26
C ALA A 55 -21.98 15.23 -17.84
N ILE A 56 -22.62 14.40 -17.00
CA ILE A 56 -22.16 14.13 -15.63
C ILE A 56 -20.78 13.45 -15.63
N ILE A 57 -20.55 12.50 -16.53
CA ILE A 57 -19.24 11.85 -16.69
C ILE A 57 -18.18 12.87 -17.13
N ALA A 58 -18.50 13.76 -18.07
CA ALA A 58 -17.60 14.82 -18.53
C ALA A 58 -17.27 15.80 -17.40
N GLU A 59 -18.27 16.31 -16.68
CA GLU A 59 -18.08 17.20 -15.52
C GLU A 59 -17.24 16.52 -14.43
N PHE A 60 -17.52 15.25 -14.11
CA PHE A 60 -16.73 14.49 -13.16
C PHE A 60 -15.28 14.31 -13.62
N ASN A 61 -15.06 14.04 -14.91
CA ASN A 61 -13.73 13.94 -15.50
C ASN A 61 -13.00 15.29 -15.51
N GLU A 62 -13.68 16.39 -15.77
CA GLU A 62 -13.13 17.75 -15.68
C GLU A 62 -12.78 18.13 -14.24
N TYR A 63 -13.66 17.85 -13.28
CA TYR A 63 -13.37 18.02 -11.85
C TYR A 63 -12.17 17.17 -11.42
N LYS A 64 -12.07 15.93 -11.91
CA LYS A 64 -10.92 15.05 -11.69
C LYS A 64 -9.64 15.58 -12.34
N ALA A 65 -9.75 16.16 -13.54
CA ALA A 65 -8.65 16.75 -14.29
C ALA A 65 -8.24 18.13 -13.78
N GLY A 66 -9.11 18.81 -13.02
CA GLY A 66 -8.84 20.07 -12.32
C GLY A 66 -7.65 19.91 -11.38
N VAL A 67 -6.47 20.18 -11.92
CA VAL A 67 -5.16 20.01 -11.29
C VAL A 67 -5.17 20.59 -9.88
N HIS A 68 -5.20 19.71 -8.88
CA HIS A 68 -4.93 20.09 -7.51
C HIS A 68 -3.42 20.03 -7.31
N SER A 69 -2.72 21.12 -7.65
CA SER A 69 -1.32 21.27 -7.27
C SER A 69 -1.24 21.36 -5.75
N VAL A 70 -0.88 20.26 -5.09
CA VAL A 70 -0.64 20.21 -3.65
C VAL A 70 0.86 20.14 -3.46
N ALA A 71 1.41 21.06 -2.66
CA ALA A 71 2.82 21.01 -2.32
C ALA A 71 3.13 19.69 -1.59
N LEU A 72 4.12 18.95 -2.09
CA LEU A 72 4.61 17.76 -1.39
C LEU A 72 5.16 18.16 -0.01
N PRO A 73 4.82 17.41 1.05
CA PRO A 73 5.42 17.62 2.36
C PRO A 73 6.95 17.56 2.29
N PRO A 74 7.66 18.35 3.12
CA PRO A 74 9.13 18.35 3.13
C PRO A 74 9.73 17.04 3.66
N ARG A 75 8.90 16.20 4.28
CA ARG A 75 9.24 14.87 4.80
C ARG A 75 8.27 13.85 4.23
N LEU A 76 8.79 12.80 3.59
CA LEU A 76 8.00 11.72 3.01
C LEU A 76 8.46 10.36 3.55
N SER A 77 7.50 9.48 3.79
CA SER A 77 7.78 8.06 3.99
C SER A 77 8.00 7.36 2.65
N THR A 78 8.60 6.16 2.69
CA THR A 78 8.76 5.35 1.48
C THR A 78 7.41 4.89 0.92
N SER A 79 6.40 4.62 1.77
CA SER A 79 5.04 4.30 1.33
C SER A 79 4.38 5.47 0.57
N THR A 80 4.66 6.71 0.98
CA THR A 80 4.19 7.91 0.28
C THR A 80 4.79 8.03 -1.12
N LEU A 81 6.06 7.64 -1.29
CA LEU A 81 6.70 7.60 -2.61
C LEU A 81 6.09 6.55 -3.55
N ILE A 82 5.72 5.38 -3.01
CA ILE A 82 5.01 4.36 -3.78
C ILE A 82 3.66 4.91 -4.26
N ALA A 83 2.90 5.55 -3.35
CA ALA A 83 1.62 6.16 -3.69
C ALA A 83 1.75 7.30 -4.72
N LEU A 84 2.83 8.09 -4.62
CA LEU A 84 3.14 9.13 -5.61
C LEU A 84 3.40 8.53 -6.99
N HIS A 85 4.15 7.43 -7.08
CA HIS A 85 4.41 6.75 -8.34
C HIS A 85 3.18 6.05 -8.91
N GLU A 86 2.33 5.48 -8.06
CA GLU A 86 1.12 4.77 -8.49
C GLU A 86 0.02 5.70 -8.98
N ASN A 87 -0.30 6.75 -8.22
CA ASN A 87 -1.36 7.70 -8.57
C ASN A 87 -1.15 9.07 -7.90
N PRO A 88 -0.41 10.00 -8.54
CA PRO A 88 -0.14 11.33 -7.99
C PRO A 88 -1.41 12.11 -7.64
N ALA A 89 -2.47 11.97 -8.43
CA ALA A 89 -3.73 12.69 -8.23
C ALA A 89 -4.49 12.20 -6.99
N GLU A 90 -4.43 10.90 -6.70
CA GLU A 90 -5.00 10.33 -5.48
C GLU A 90 -4.19 10.74 -4.25
N LEU A 91 -2.86 10.67 -4.33
CA LEU A 91 -2.02 11.14 -3.23
C LEU A 91 -2.29 12.62 -2.89
N ALA A 92 -2.42 13.50 -3.91
CA ALA A 92 -2.76 14.90 -3.71
C ALA A 92 -4.11 15.07 -2.98
N ARG A 93 -5.11 14.23 -3.28
CA ARG A 93 -6.40 14.22 -2.57
C ARG A 93 -6.24 13.77 -1.11
N THR A 94 -5.46 12.72 -0.85
CA THR A 94 -5.18 12.23 0.50
C THR A 94 -4.45 13.28 1.34
N ILE A 95 -3.46 13.98 0.77
CA ILE A 95 -2.76 15.07 1.47
C ILE A 95 -3.72 16.22 1.77
N ARG A 96 -4.59 16.59 0.82
CA ARG A 96 -5.56 17.68 0.99
C ARG A 96 -6.66 17.35 1.98
N ARG A 97 -7.09 16.09 2.04
CA ARG A 97 -8.17 15.60 2.91
C ARG A 97 -7.77 14.25 3.54
N PRO A 98 -6.92 14.28 4.58
CA PRO A 98 -6.54 13.06 5.30
C PRO A 98 -7.77 12.44 5.93
N MET A 99 -8.12 11.24 5.47
CA MET A 99 -9.17 10.44 6.09
C MET A 99 -8.56 9.56 7.18
N PRO A 100 -9.20 9.43 8.36
CA PRO A 100 -8.80 8.44 9.34
C PRO A 100 -8.81 7.06 8.69
N ARG A 101 -7.66 6.38 8.70
CA ARG A 101 -7.59 4.98 8.29
C ARG A 101 -7.95 4.12 9.50
N ALA A 102 -8.85 3.16 9.31
CA ALA A 102 -9.07 2.15 10.33
C ALA A 102 -7.75 1.38 10.52
N MET A 103 -7.28 1.26 11.76
CA MET A 103 -6.21 0.33 12.05
C MET A 103 -6.77 -1.07 11.83
N ASP A 104 -6.29 -1.73 10.79
CA ASP A 104 -6.70 -3.07 10.46
C ASP A 104 -6.02 -4.07 11.42
N GLU A 105 -6.78 -5.02 11.97
CA GLU A 105 -6.24 -6.11 12.82
C GLU A 105 -5.12 -6.88 12.10
N TYR A 106 -5.17 -6.94 10.77
CA TYR A 106 -4.17 -7.57 9.93
C TYR A 106 -2.85 -6.78 9.85
N SER A 107 -2.86 -5.46 10.08
CA SER A 107 -1.65 -4.63 10.14
C SER A 107 -0.86 -4.90 11.44
N HIS A 108 -1.55 -5.16 12.55
CA HIS A 108 -0.91 -5.50 13.83
C HIS A 108 -0.05 -6.76 13.74
N ARG A 109 -0.51 -7.80 13.03
CA ARG A 109 0.27 -9.04 12.85
C ARG A 109 1.55 -8.80 12.04
N GLY A 110 1.51 -7.86 11.09
CA GLY A 110 2.69 -7.36 10.35
C GLY A 110 3.75 -6.90 11.33
N THR A 111 3.37 -6.00 12.22
CA THR A 111 4.27 -5.44 13.24
C THR A 111 4.81 -6.52 14.16
N GLU A 112 3.96 -7.45 14.62
CA GLU A 112 4.38 -8.55 15.50
C GLU A 112 5.41 -9.47 14.85
N PHE A 113 5.32 -9.68 13.52
CA PHE A 113 6.32 -10.45 12.78
C PHE A 113 7.68 -9.73 12.76
N HIS A 114 7.73 -8.46 12.39
CA HIS A 114 8.98 -7.69 12.36
C HIS A 114 9.61 -7.55 13.76
N LEU A 115 8.79 -7.25 14.78
CA LEU A 115 9.20 -7.25 16.19
C LEU A 115 9.79 -8.59 16.64
N TRP A 116 9.26 -9.70 16.13
CA TRP A 116 9.80 -11.02 16.42
C TRP A 116 11.14 -11.26 15.73
N ILE A 117 11.29 -10.86 14.46
CA ILE A 117 12.57 -10.98 13.74
C ILE A 117 13.67 -10.17 14.44
N GLU A 118 13.33 -8.95 14.86
CA GLU A 118 14.24 -8.09 15.60
C GLU A 118 14.78 -8.79 16.86
N LYS A 119 13.87 -9.40 17.65
CA LYS A 119 14.23 -10.21 18.83
C LYS A 119 15.03 -11.44 18.45
N HIS A 120 14.72 -12.08 17.32
CA HIS A 120 15.43 -13.27 16.84
C HIS A 120 16.90 -12.97 16.55
N PHE A 121 17.21 -11.83 15.92
CA PHE A 121 18.59 -11.39 15.69
C PHE A 121 19.20 -10.59 16.86
N ASN A 122 18.47 -10.44 17.97
CA ASN A 122 18.87 -9.69 19.16
C ASN A 122 19.26 -8.22 18.86
N ALA A 123 18.65 -7.64 17.83
CA ALA A 123 18.70 -6.21 17.58
C ALA A 123 17.81 -5.51 18.62
N LYS A 124 18.26 -4.41 19.20
CA LYS A 124 17.44 -3.56 20.08
C LYS A 124 17.21 -2.23 19.38
N THR A 125 16.00 -2.00 18.90
CA THR A 125 15.54 -0.78 18.25
C THR A 125 14.16 -0.37 18.76
N LEU A 126 13.84 0.90 18.64
CA LEU A 126 12.54 1.49 19.00
C LEU A 126 11.76 1.75 17.71
N PHE A 127 10.46 1.46 17.67
CA PHE A 127 9.58 1.74 16.52
C PHE A 127 8.96 3.15 16.64
N ASP A 128 8.75 3.83 15.49
CA ASP A 128 8.00 5.09 15.37
C ASP A 128 6.66 4.84 14.65
N ASP A 129 5.66 5.71 14.83
CA ASP A 129 4.29 5.55 14.31
C ASP A 129 4.22 5.49 12.76
N GLU A 130 5.22 6.04 12.06
CA GLU A 130 5.30 6.00 10.59
C GLU A 130 5.87 4.67 10.03
N ASP A 131 6.49 3.83 10.86
CA ASP A 131 6.98 2.51 10.43
C ASP A 131 5.82 1.53 10.16
N PHE A 132 4.64 1.81 10.72
CA PHE A 132 3.45 0.96 10.58
C PHE A 132 2.84 0.99 9.17
N ASP A 133 3.05 2.08 8.42
CA ASP A 133 2.45 2.28 7.08
C ASP A 133 3.10 1.39 5.99
N LEU A 134 4.25 0.76 6.27
CA LEU A 134 4.97 -0.10 5.32
C LEU A 134 4.60 -1.59 5.45
N LEU A 135 3.82 -1.93 6.48
CA LEU A 135 3.49 -3.31 6.82
C LEU A 135 2.34 -3.81 5.95
N THR A 136 2.49 -5.02 5.40
CA THR A 136 1.40 -5.68 4.68
C THR A 136 0.44 -6.35 5.66
N PRO A 137 -0.88 -6.12 5.52
CA PRO A 137 -1.90 -6.90 6.19
C PRO A 137 -1.71 -8.40 5.96
N PHE A 138 -1.93 -9.19 7.00
CA PHE A 138 -2.06 -10.65 6.90
C PHE A 138 -3.34 -11.04 6.17
N GLU A 139 -3.35 -12.23 5.56
CA GLU A 139 -4.59 -12.88 5.13
C GLU A 139 -5.36 -13.42 6.36
N GLU A 140 -6.69 -13.43 6.28
CA GLU A 140 -7.62 -13.82 7.38
C GLU A 140 -7.21 -15.10 8.12
N ASP A 141 -6.79 -16.13 7.38
CA ASP A 141 -6.44 -17.45 7.91
C ASP A 141 -4.95 -17.63 8.28
N GLN A 142 -4.10 -16.62 8.05
CA GLN A 142 -2.65 -16.73 8.26
C GLN A 142 -2.29 -16.50 9.74
N LYS A 143 -1.81 -17.53 10.44
CA LYS A 143 -1.31 -17.43 11.82
C LYS A 143 0.14 -16.95 11.87
N LEU A 144 0.46 -16.06 12.83
CA LEU A 144 1.82 -15.55 13.06
C LEU A 144 2.85 -16.67 13.26
N GLU A 145 2.51 -17.71 14.03
CA GLU A 145 3.41 -18.85 14.27
C GLU A 145 3.77 -19.63 13.00
N ASP A 146 2.86 -19.71 12.04
CA ASP A 146 3.12 -20.39 10.78
C ASP A 146 4.04 -19.55 9.89
N LEU A 147 3.93 -18.21 9.92
CA LEU A 147 4.89 -17.34 9.26
C LEU A 147 6.28 -17.41 9.88
N LYS A 148 6.38 -17.49 11.21
CA LYS A 148 7.67 -17.68 11.90
C LYS A 148 8.37 -18.94 11.40
N LYS A 149 7.64 -20.07 11.33
CA LYS A 149 8.16 -21.33 10.81
C LYS A 149 8.60 -21.22 9.35
N LYS A 150 7.74 -20.68 8.48
CA LYS A 150 8.07 -20.47 7.06
C LYS A 150 9.30 -19.60 6.87
N TRP A 151 9.44 -18.55 7.67
CA TRP A 151 10.62 -17.69 7.63
C TRP A 151 11.87 -18.44 8.12
N LEU A 152 11.79 -19.21 9.21
CA LEU A 152 12.90 -20.04 9.70
C LEU A 152 13.36 -21.09 8.67
N ASP A 153 12.44 -21.61 7.85
CA ASP A 153 12.74 -22.53 6.76
C ASP A 153 13.30 -21.82 5.52
N SER A 154 13.24 -20.48 5.45
CA SER A 154 13.75 -19.70 4.34
C SER A 154 15.28 -19.61 4.36
N ARG A 155 15.89 -19.38 3.19
CA ARG A 155 17.33 -19.12 3.09
C ARG A 155 17.78 -17.92 3.92
N TRP A 156 16.89 -16.96 4.16
CA TRP A 156 17.22 -15.70 4.83
C TRP A 156 17.41 -15.87 6.34
N ALA A 157 16.72 -16.84 6.94
CA ALA A 157 16.93 -17.23 8.34
C ALA A 157 18.23 -18.01 8.55
N GLN A 158 18.70 -18.71 7.50
CA GLN A 158 19.95 -19.48 7.55
C GLN A 158 21.19 -18.62 7.35
N LEU A 159 21.03 -17.39 6.85
CA LEU A 159 22.11 -16.42 6.64
C LEU A 159 22.20 -15.48 7.84
N GLN A 160 23.43 -15.08 8.18
CA GLN A 160 23.64 -14.01 9.14
C GLN A 160 23.49 -12.66 8.43
N PRO A 161 22.47 -11.85 8.77
CA PRO A 161 22.36 -10.51 8.23
C PRO A 161 23.52 -9.64 8.73
N HIS A 162 23.99 -8.75 7.86
CA HIS A 162 24.97 -7.72 8.21
C HIS A 162 24.36 -6.66 9.14
N ALA A 163 23.11 -6.28 8.86
CA ALA A 163 22.33 -5.37 9.67
C ALA A 163 20.85 -5.70 9.52
N VAL A 164 20.05 -5.44 10.54
CA VAL A 164 18.61 -5.71 10.62
C VAL A 164 17.93 -4.47 11.20
N GLU A 165 16.74 -4.13 10.69
CA GLU A 165 15.92 -3.01 11.15
C GLU A 165 16.72 -1.69 11.14
N VAL A 166 17.36 -1.38 10.00
CA VAL A 166 18.22 -0.19 9.87
C VAL A 166 17.36 1.03 9.54
N PRO A 167 17.23 2.02 10.45
CA PRO A 167 16.58 3.28 10.11
C PRO A 167 17.45 4.08 9.16
N PHE A 168 16.83 4.79 8.23
CA PHE A 168 17.53 5.72 7.36
C PHE A 168 16.76 7.03 7.17
N GLU A 169 17.53 8.07 6.92
CA GLU A 169 17.05 9.35 6.44
C GLU A 169 17.93 9.75 5.26
N THR A 170 17.31 10.08 4.12
CA THR A 170 18.03 10.47 2.91
C THR A 170 17.34 11.63 2.24
N VAL A 171 18.11 12.58 1.70
CA VAL A 171 17.55 13.71 0.96
C VAL A 171 17.57 13.38 -0.52
N ILE A 172 16.41 13.48 -1.17
CA ILE A 172 16.22 13.29 -2.61
C ILE A 172 15.46 14.51 -3.13
N ALA A 173 16.00 15.21 -4.12
CA ALA A 173 15.41 16.44 -4.68
C ALA A 173 15.05 17.52 -3.62
N GLY A 174 15.80 17.59 -2.52
CA GLY A 174 15.52 18.53 -1.42
C GLY A 174 14.41 18.11 -0.46
N ILE A 175 13.80 16.93 -0.67
CA ILE A 175 12.80 16.33 0.21
C ILE A 175 13.48 15.28 1.09
N LEU A 176 13.18 15.29 2.38
CA LEU A 176 13.67 14.29 3.32
C LEU A 176 12.82 13.03 3.20
N VAL A 177 13.42 11.94 2.74
CA VAL A 177 12.80 10.61 2.68
C VAL A 177 13.30 9.79 3.85
N ARG A 178 12.36 9.24 4.63
CA ARG A 178 12.67 8.35 5.74
C ARG A 178 12.03 6.98 5.57
N GLY A 179 12.61 6.01 6.26
CA GLY A 179 12.09 4.66 6.31
C GLY A 179 13.02 3.73 7.07
N ARG A 180 12.74 2.44 6.94
CA ARG A 180 13.48 1.40 7.61
C ARG A 180 13.74 0.23 6.68
N ILE A 181 14.98 -0.24 6.68
CA ILE A 181 15.40 -1.42 5.93
C ILE A 181 15.30 -2.64 6.85
N ASP A 182 14.51 -3.63 6.48
CA ASP A 182 14.30 -4.83 7.32
C ASP A 182 15.60 -5.61 7.52
N ALA A 183 16.32 -5.92 6.44
CA ALA A 183 17.60 -6.59 6.53
C ALA A 183 18.55 -6.24 5.39
N VAL A 184 19.84 -6.32 5.69
CA VAL A 184 20.92 -6.20 4.73
C VAL A 184 21.84 -7.39 4.88
N TYR A 185 22.13 -8.06 3.78
CA TYR A 185 23.07 -9.19 3.73
C TYR A 185 24.31 -8.79 2.93
N LYS A 186 25.48 -9.32 3.32
CA LYS A 186 26.69 -9.20 2.50
C LYS A 186 26.62 -10.20 1.35
N THR A 187 27.00 -9.74 0.16
CA THR A 187 27.23 -10.58 -1.01
C THR A 187 28.72 -10.54 -1.38
N ASP A 188 29.15 -11.36 -2.33
CA ASP A 188 30.55 -11.39 -2.77
C ASP A 188 31.01 -10.05 -3.35
N THR A 189 30.09 -9.28 -3.93
CA THR A 189 30.37 -8.03 -4.66
C THR A 189 29.83 -6.78 -3.98
N GLY A 190 29.16 -6.91 -2.83
CA GLY A 190 28.59 -5.78 -2.10
C GLY A 190 27.52 -6.21 -1.09
N TYR A 191 26.30 -5.70 -1.26
CA TYR A 191 25.20 -5.90 -0.32
C TYR A 191 23.88 -6.22 -1.04
N GLU A 192 23.02 -7.01 -0.41
CA GLU A 192 21.64 -7.27 -0.84
C GLU A 192 20.70 -6.79 0.28
N VAL A 193 19.90 -5.76 -0.02
CA VAL A 193 18.84 -5.27 0.84
C VAL A 193 17.60 -6.13 0.65
N VAL A 194 16.99 -6.56 1.73
CA VAL A 194 15.82 -7.44 1.73
C VAL A 194 14.72 -6.80 2.53
N ASP A 195 13.53 -6.78 1.94
CA ASP A 195 12.30 -6.40 2.62
C ASP A 195 11.38 -7.64 2.69
N TRP A 196 10.96 -8.00 3.91
CA TRP A 196 10.15 -9.17 4.18
C TRP A 196 8.67 -8.81 4.11
N LYS A 197 7.94 -9.47 3.21
CA LYS A 197 6.49 -9.31 3.08
C LYS A 197 5.75 -10.47 3.74
N THR A 198 4.78 -10.12 4.58
CA THR A 198 3.92 -11.05 5.31
C THR A 198 2.68 -11.46 4.53
N GLY A 199 2.31 -10.74 3.47
CA GLY A 199 1.25 -11.11 2.53
C GLY A 199 1.72 -12.05 1.42
N SER A 200 0.81 -12.86 0.86
CA SER A 200 1.13 -13.82 -0.21
C SER A 200 1.13 -13.19 -1.61
N LYS A 201 0.47 -12.03 -1.77
CA LYS A 201 0.30 -11.37 -3.06
C LYS A 201 1.56 -10.61 -3.47
N VAL A 202 2.04 -10.88 -4.69
CA VAL A 202 3.10 -10.10 -5.32
C VAL A 202 2.62 -8.66 -5.53
N LEU A 203 3.43 -7.70 -5.11
CA LEU A 203 3.08 -6.28 -5.15
C LEU A 203 3.12 -5.75 -6.59
N GLY A 204 2.35 -4.71 -6.88
CA GLY A 204 2.34 -4.05 -8.20
C GLY A 204 3.68 -3.38 -8.54
N GLU A 205 3.87 -2.96 -9.79
CA GLU A 205 5.14 -2.40 -10.29
C GLU A 205 5.66 -1.22 -9.46
N SER A 206 4.78 -0.32 -9.01
CA SER A 206 5.13 0.87 -8.20
C SER A 206 5.85 0.54 -6.89
N SER A 207 5.66 -0.65 -6.32
CA SER A 207 6.40 -1.05 -5.11
C SER A 207 7.91 -1.19 -5.34
N ALA A 208 8.37 -1.28 -6.59
CA ALA A 208 9.80 -1.25 -6.92
C ALA A 208 10.48 0.05 -6.46
N VAL A 209 9.72 1.14 -6.32
CA VAL A 209 10.21 2.42 -5.77
C VAL A 209 10.74 2.23 -4.35
N GLN A 210 10.10 1.37 -3.54
CA GLN A 210 10.55 1.08 -2.18
C GLN A 210 11.97 0.51 -2.18
N LEU A 211 12.19 -0.53 -2.99
CA LEU A 211 13.50 -1.17 -3.11
C LEU A 211 14.55 -0.22 -3.69
N ALA A 212 14.17 0.66 -4.63
CA ALA A 212 15.08 1.67 -5.19
C ALA A 212 15.54 2.67 -4.12
N VAL A 213 14.62 3.14 -3.26
CA VAL A 213 14.93 4.03 -2.14
C VAL A 213 15.82 3.33 -1.12
N TYR A 214 15.51 2.08 -0.76
CA TYR A 214 16.30 1.32 0.21
C TYR A 214 17.72 1.06 -0.27
N ARG A 215 17.87 0.70 -1.55
CA ARG A 215 19.17 0.55 -2.21
C ARG A 215 19.98 1.84 -2.15
N LEU A 216 19.37 2.97 -2.50
CA LEU A 216 20.02 4.28 -2.47
C LEU A 216 20.40 4.70 -1.05
N ALA A 217 19.48 4.50 -0.10
CA ALA A 217 19.70 4.83 1.31
C ALA A 217 20.88 4.04 1.89
N TRP A 218 20.93 2.72 1.66
CA TRP A 218 22.04 1.89 2.13
C TRP A 218 23.38 2.29 1.49
N ALA A 219 23.38 2.55 0.19
CA ALA A 219 24.58 3.01 -0.52
C ALA A 219 25.13 4.33 0.08
N LYS A 220 24.23 5.29 0.37
CA LYS A 220 24.59 6.56 1.04
C LYS A 220 25.10 6.35 2.47
N LEU A 221 24.45 5.48 3.25
CA LEU A 221 24.87 5.16 4.63
C LEU A 221 26.26 4.54 4.68
N GLN A 222 26.61 3.68 3.71
CA GLN A 222 27.92 3.02 3.64
C GLN A 222 28.97 3.82 2.86
N GLY A 223 28.58 4.90 2.16
CA GLY A 223 29.48 5.67 1.30
C GLY A 223 29.97 4.89 0.07
N ILE A 224 29.14 4.01 -0.49
CA ILE A 224 29.48 3.14 -1.65
C ILE A 224 28.61 3.49 -2.87
N SER A 225 28.98 2.98 -4.05
CA SER A 225 28.13 3.10 -5.24
C SER A 225 26.83 2.30 -5.08
N VAL A 226 25.71 2.86 -5.56
CA VAL A 226 24.40 2.19 -5.59
C VAL A 226 24.43 0.89 -6.39
N ASP A 227 25.34 0.75 -7.36
CA ASP A 227 25.52 -0.46 -8.17
C ASP A 227 26.07 -1.65 -7.37
N GLN A 228 26.66 -1.40 -6.19
CA GLN A 228 27.13 -2.43 -5.27
C GLN A 228 26.03 -2.94 -4.34
N VAL A 229 24.81 -2.42 -4.48
CA VAL A 229 23.68 -2.76 -3.62
C VAL A 229 22.56 -3.34 -4.49
N THR A 230 22.19 -4.59 -4.28
CA THR A 230 20.97 -5.18 -4.86
C THR A 230 19.83 -5.07 -3.86
N ALA A 231 18.59 -5.22 -4.33
CA ALA A 231 17.41 -5.17 -3.47
C ALA A 231 16.37 -6.22 -3.90
N ALA A 232 15.68 -6.81 -2.94
CA ALA A 232 14.68 -7.84 -3.18
C ALA A 232 13.53 -7.78 -2.17
N PHE A 233 12.33 -8.14 -2.63
CA PHE A 233 11.25 -8.52 -1.72
C PHE A 233 11.32 -10.01 -1.43
N HIS A 234 11.04 -10.40 -0.19
CA HIS A 234 10.87 -11.80 0.17
C HIS A 234 9.48 -12.03 0.78
N TYR A 235 8.64 -12.73 0.05
CA TYR A 235 7.30 -13.12 0.47
C TYR A 235 7.40 -14.36 1.37
N VAL A 236 7.29 -14.14 2.68
CA VAL A 236 7.42 -15.19 3.70
C VAL A 236 6.37 -16.29 3.53
N PRO A 237 5.09 -16.01 3.26
CA PRO A 237 4.08 -17.07 3.12
C PRO A 237 4.37 -18.05 1.99
N THR A 238 4.99 -17.58 0.91
CA THR A 238 5.26 -18.36 -0.31
C THR A 238 6.73 -18.72 -0.46
N ASN A 239 7.58 -18.34 0.51
CA ASN A 239 9.03 -18.49 0.50
C ASN A 239 9.66 -18.05 -0.85
N THR A 240 9.10 -17.00 -1.46
CA THR A 240 9.50 -16.54 -2.81
C THR A 240 10.25 -15.22 -2.69
N THR A 241 11.39 -15.12 -3.37
CA THR A 241 12.18 -13.87 -3.42
C THR A 241 12.01 -13.21 -4.79
N ASP A 242 11.38 -12.04 -4.81
CA ASP A 242 11.20 -11.20 -5.99
C ASP A 242 12.36 -10.20 -6.12
N ARG A 243 13.18 -10.40 -7.15
CA ARG A 243 14.27 -9.48 -7.52
C ARG A 243 13.85 -8.67 -8.73
N ARG A 244 13.42 -7.45 -8.46
CA ARG A 244 12.93 -6.55 -9.50
C ARG A 244 14.06 -5.99 -10.34
N ALA A 245 13.90 -6.06 -11.66
CA ALA A 245 14.86 -5.49 -12.60
C ALA A 245 14.64 -3.98 -12.81
N ASN A 246 13.43 -3.48 -12.57
CA ASN A 246 12.99 -2.11 -12.84
C ASN A 246 13.19 -1.15 -11.66
N LEU A 247 14.30 -1.26 -10.94
CA LEU A 247 14.61 -0.36 -9.82
C LEU A 247 15.03 1.02 -10.34
N LEU A 248 14.29 2.06 -9.94
CA LEU A 248 14.58 3.45 -10.31
C LEU A 248 16.02 3.84 -9.91
N THR A 249 16.66 4.60 -10.79
CA THR A 249 17.94 5.29 -10.51
C THR A 249 17.71 6.50 -9.61
N GLU A 250 18.79 7.04 -9.02
CA GLU A 250 18.69 8.28 -8.24
C GLU A 250 18.13 9.43 -9.08
N GLY A 251 18.52 9.54 -10.36
CA GLY A 251 17.97 10.54 -11.28
C GLY A 251 16.45 10.38 -11.48
N GLN A 252 15.98 9.15 -11.70
CA GLN A 252 14.54 8.89 -11.84
C GLN A 252 13.74 9.13 -10.55
N LEU A 253 14.35 8.88 -9.37
CA LEU A 253 13.74 9.23 -8.09
C LEU A 253 13.65 10.75 -7.90
N ILE A 254 14.66 11.50 -8.37
CA ILE A 254 14.63 12.96 -8.40
C ILE A 254 13.53 13.45 -9.34
N ASP A 255 13.41 12.86 -10.53
CA ASP A 255 12.38 13.23 -11.51
C ASP A 255 10.97 12.98 -10.94
N LEU A 256 10.75 11.84 -10.27
CA LEU A 256 9.50 11.51 -9.58
C LEU A 256 9.11 12.56 -8.53
N LEU A 257 10.09 13.08 -7.80
CA LEU A 257 9.88 14.08 -6.75
C LEU A 257 9.82 15.52 -7.26
N SER A 258 10.31 15.76 -8.49
CA SER A 258 10.33 17.07 -9.12
C SER A 258 9.04 17.37 -9.91
N VAL A 259 8.07 16.43 -9.92
CA VAL A 259 6.76 16.62 -10.56
C VAL A 259 6.04 17.78 -9.87
N LYS A 260 5.74 18.83 -10.65
CA LYS A 260 5.02 20.04 -10.22
C LYS A 260 3.51 19.84 -10.21
#